data_AF-A0A0A2GX13-F1
#
_entry.id   AF-A0A0A2GX13-F1
#
_cell.length_a   1.000
_cell.length_b   1.000
_cell.length_c   1.000
_cell.angle_alpha   90.00
_cell.angle_beta   90.00
_cell.angle_gamma   90.00
#
_symmetry.space_group_name_H-M   'P 1'
#
loop_
_entity.id
_entity.type
_entity.pdbx_description
1 polymer ?
#
loop_
_entity_poly.entity_id
_entity_poly.type
_entity_poly.pdbx_seq_one_letter_code
_entity_poly.pdbx_strand_id
1 'polypeptide(L)'
;MNKSFYIFFTLLSLTTSISFGQLGFCSGDLGAPIFVEDFGTGTSNGPALSTDITSYTYVDSGPEDGFYTISSQMQQLGAFHIGPDHTPGDANGKAFIVNASFTADQFYQKTISGLCENTSYEFSAFLQNLYNINSAVCGGNGIPVNVRFQIWDSSDTALLASGDTGDIAGTANPIWTQYGLIFETQAGQNEVILRMINNGNGGCGNDLAIDDIVFRACGDVSTISSDISGEEDILICNNQNSFTTTLSVALSSAVFLQWEVSNDAINWTPIAGATNGSYTTPILNTTTYYRVNTATDIASIGNPLCSFLSEAYLIDFIDAPQAPLSNGNVNVCENQPLPPISVTVATGEDVQWYTSATSTEIIATGNSFTPASPGIYYAQSYVQGTECASLSRTPVTLLQLPAPVVTNQVEQRNICINQESIDLNAGITNVTYLWSTGATTPDITISNAGTYSVTMTNTAGCSVTKTFQVTGIASPLVANITTQGENIIIDVENEGTWEYSLNGSIYYTQPIFRNQPGGIKTIFVRNTSGCLPVIIPYYHYNIPTYFTPNDDGINDYFLLPDATYFDTSFIQVFNRYGKLIASGNGTTFTWDGRFNGKLLPPDDYWYVIEIDNKRITGHISLLL
;
A
#
# COMPACT_ATOMS: atom_id res chain seq x y z
N MET A 1 -21.89 -34.60 -80.13
CA MET A 1 -21.97 -33.12 -80.12
C MET A 1 -20.55 -32.59 -80.26
N ASN A 2 -20.35 -31.67 -81.21
CA ASN A 2 -19.05 -31.27 -81.77
C ASN A 2 -18.09 -30.66 -80.74
N LYS A 3 -16.82 -31.10 -80.83
CA LYS A 3 -15.66 -30.43 -80.24
C LYS A 3 -15.32 -29.18 -81.07
N SER A 4 -14.93 -28.10 -80.42
CA SER A 4 -14.14 -27.03 -81.04
C SER A 4 -13.14 -26.51 -80.01
N PHE A 5 -11.87 -26.60 -80.40
CA PHE A 5 -10.67 -26.26 -79.65
C PHE A 5 -10.35 -24.79 -79.96
N TYR A 6 -10.19 -23.94 -78.95
CA TYR A 6 -9.64 -22.59 -79.13
C TYR A 6 -8.26 -22.54 -78.49
N ILE A 7 -7.24 -22.31 -79.33
CA ILE A 7 -5.85 -22.05 -78.95
C ILE A 7 -5.74 -20.54 -78.68
N PHE A 8 -5.40 -20.16 -77.45
CA PHE A 8 -5.08 -18.78 -77.10
C PHE A 8 -3.55 -18.62 -77.07
N PHE A 9 -3.02 -17.85 -78.02
CA PHE A 9 -1.64 -17.40 -78.05
C PHE A 9 -1.49 -16.28 -77.00
N THR A 10 -0.73 -16.53 -75.92
CA THR A 10 -0.35 -15.50 -74.95
C THR A 10 1.06 -15.00 -75.28
N LEU A 11 1.14 -13.72 -75.63
CA LEU A 11 2.36 -12.99 -75.93
C LEU A 11 3.14 -12.79 -74.62
N LEU A 12 4.29 -13.45 -74.47
CA LEU A 12 5.17 -13.28 -73.30
C LEU A 12 6.04 -12.03 -73.51
N SER A 13 5.66 -10.90 -72.91
CA SER A 13 6.53 -9.73 -72.83
C SER A 13 7.58 -9.96 -71.75
N LEU A 14 8.83 -10.28 -72.13
CA LEU A 14 9.97 -10.15 -71.23
C LEU A 14 10.17 -8.66 -70.94
N THR A 15 9.78 -8.23 -69.75
CA THR A 15 10.31 -7.00 -69.15
C THR A 15 11.39 -7.44 -68.18
N THR A 16 12.65 -7.14 -68.50
CA THR A 16 13.75 -7.22 -67.54
C THR A 16 13.58 -6.06 -66.57
N SER A 17 12.87 -6.27 -65.47
CA SER A 17 12.91 -5.39 -64.32
C SER A 17 14.26 -5.59 -63.63
N ILE A 18 15.18 -4.64 -63.81
CA ILE A 18 16.36 -4.51 -62.96
C ILE A 18 15.81 -4.14 -61.58
N SER A 19 15.74 -5.13 -60.68
CA SER A 19 15.40 -4.92 -59.28
C SER A 19 16.60 -4.23 -58.64
N PHE A 20 16.50 -2.93 -58.36
CA PHE A 20 17.46 -2.29 -57.45
C PHE A 20 17.22 -2.89 -56.06
N GLY A 21 18.22 -3.52 -55.47
CA GLY A 21 18.14 -4.03 -54.10
C GLY A 21 17.86 -2.87 -53.16
N GLN A 22 16.86 -3.00 -52.29
CA GLN A 22 16.71 -2.08 -51.17
C GLN A 22 17.76 -2.45 -50.13
N LEU A 23 18.29 -1.45 -49.41
CA LEU A 23 19.15 -1.70 -48.25
C LEU A 23 18.46 -2.63 -47.24
N GLY A 24 19.26 -3.44 -46.56
CA GLY A 24 18.82 -4.44 -45.60
C GLY A 24 19.96 -4.89 -44.70
N PHE A 25 19.60 -5.40 -43.54
CA PHE A 25 20.51 -5.97 -42.56
C PHE A 25 20.36 -7.48 -42.53
N CYS A 26 21.42 -8.19 -42.14
CA CYS A 26 21.30 -9.62 -41.96
C CYS A 26 20.23 -9.93 -40.91
N SER A 27 19.37 -10.89 -41.24
CA SER A 27 18.25 -11.30 -40.38
C SER A 27 18.64 -12.41 -39.41
N GLY A 28 19.91 -12.80 -39.35
CA GLY A 28 20.41 -13.92 -38.57
C GLY A 28 21.75 -13.64 -37.91
N ASP A 29 22.44 -14.72 -37.54
CA ASP A 29 23.65 -14.64 -36.72
C ASP A 29 24.77 -13.88 -37.44
N LEU A 30 25.48 -13.04 -36.68
CA LEU A 30 26.56 -12.22 -37.19
C LEU A 30 27.91 -12.87 -36.91
N GLY A 31 28.79 -12.84 -37.91
CA GLY A 31 30.20 -13.14 -37.73
C GLY A 31 30.94 -12.02 -37.01
N ALA A 32 32.17 -12.32 -36.60
CA ALA A 32 33.08 -11.29 -36.13
C ALA A 32 33.30 -10.23 -37.21
N PRO A 33 33.44 -8.93 -36.84
CA PRO A 33 33.79 -7.91 -37.81
C PRO A 33 35.08 -8.25 -38.55
N ILE A 34 35.00 -8.31 -39.87
CA ILE A 34 36.13 -8.53 -40.78
C ILE A 34 36.88 -7.22 -40.96
N PHE A 35 36.11 -6.13 -41.01
CA PHE A 35 36.58 -4.77 -41.13
C PHE A 35 35.72 -3.88 -40.27
N VAL A 36 36.38 -2.99 -39.53
CA VAL A 36 35.78 -1.90 -38.77
C VAL A 36 36.59 -0.64 -39.08
N GLU A 37 35.91 0.45 -39.37
CA GLU A 37 36.49 1.78 -39.47
C GLU A 37 35.61 2.75 -38.68
N ASP A 38 36.15 3.18 -37.54
CA ASP A 38 35.59 4.17 -36.61
C ASP A 38 36.31 5.53 -36.74
N PHE A 39 37.26 5.65 -37.69
CA PHE A 39 38.09 6.84 -37.92
C PHE A 39 38.88 7.36 -36.71
N GLY A 40 38.93 6.56 -35.62
CA GLY A 40 39.66 6.79 -34.39
C GLY A 40 39.20 8.01 -33.58
N THR A 41 40.02 8.36 -32.59
CA THR A 41 39.63 9.31 -31.53
C THR A 41 40.60 10.50 -31.44
N GLY A 42 40.14 11.60 -30.84
CA GLY A 42 40.97 12.75 -30.48
C GLY A 42 40.42 14.11 -30.91
N THR A 43 41.03 15.18 -30.38
CA THR A 43 40.51 16.55 -30.51
C THR A 43 41.01 17.33 -31.73
N SER A 44 42.02 16.81 -32.43
CA SER A 44 42.50 17.33 -33.72
C SER A 44 41.90 16.54 -34.87
N ASN A 45 41.81 17.16 -36.06
CA ASN A 45 41.42 16.45 -37.26
C ASN A 45 42.35 15.24 -37.52
N GLY A 46 41.79 14.19 -38.09
CA GLY A 46 42.50 12.98 -38.52
C GLY A 46 43.31 13.20 -39.80
N PRO A 47 44.24 12.28 -40.11
CA PRO A 47 45.05 12.34 -41.31
C PRO A 47 44.21 12.12 -42.58
N ALA A 48 44.74 12.49 -43.74
CA ALA A 48 44.14 12.15 -45.02
C ALA A 48 44.05 10.62 -45.21
N LEU A 49 42.90 10.15 -45.72
CA LEU A 49 42.73 8.79 -46.23
C LEU A 49 43.56 8.58 -47.50
N SER A 50 43.92 7.32 -47.77
CA SER A 50 44.60 6.94 -49.02
C SER A 50 43.77 7.32 -50.24
N THR A 51 44.43 7.66 -51.35
CA THR A 51 43.77 7.91 -52.65
C THR A 51 43.03 6.68 -53.19
N ASP A 52 43.36 5.49 -52.69
CA ASP A 52 42.63 4.26 -53.03
C ASP A 52 41.30 4.15 -52.28
N ILE A 53 41.07 4.97 -51.26
CA ILE A 53 39.83 4.98 -50.46
C ILE A 53 38.87 6.06 -50.95
N THR A 54 39.36 7.26 -51.29
CA THR A 54 38.49 8.35 -51.71
C THR A 54 39.13 9.18 -52.81
N SER A 55 38.30 9.63 -53.76
CA SER A 55 38.68 10.61 -54.79
C SER A 55 38.51 12.06 -54.31
N TYR A 56 37.87 12.27 -53.15
CA TYR A 56 37.63 13.60 -52.62
C TYR A 56 38.94 14.20 -52.10
N THR A 57 39.02 15.54 -52.09
CA THR A 57 40.23 16.23 -51.65
C THR A 57 40.23 16.41 -50.13
N TYR A 58 41.28 15.96 -49.45
CA TYR A 58 41.42 16.16 -48.00
C TYR A 58 41.69 17.63 -47.65
N VAL A 59 41.06 18.12 -46.59
CA VAL A 59 41.43 19.37 -45.91
C VAL A 59 41.52 19.18 -44.39
N ASP A 60 42.45 19.92 -43.78
CA ASP A 60 42.58 20.05 -42.33
C ASP A 60 41.77 21.25 -41.82
N SER A 61 40.53 21.36 -42.29
CA SER A 61 39.56 22.41 -41.97
C SER A 61 38.15 21.95 -42.38
N GLY A 62 37.16 22.84 -42.29
CA GLY A 62 35.83 22.59 -42.85
C GLY A 62 35.91 22.28 -44.36
N PRO A 63 35.38 21.13 -44.82
CA PRO A 63 35.39 20.77 -46.24
C PRO A 63 34.42 21.59 -47.11
N GLU A 64 34.88 22.03 -48.29
CA GLU A 64 34.02 22.56 -49.35
C GLU A 64 33.50 21.42 -50.26
N ASP A 65 32.58 21.69 -51.18
CA ASP A 65 31.98 20.67 -52.04
C ASP A 65 33.05 19.88 -52.82
N GLY A 66 33.07 18.55 -52.67
CA GLY A 66 34.10 17.66 -53.23
C GLY A 66 35.32 17.44 -52.32
N PHE A 67 35.26 17.95 -51.08
CA PHE A 67 36.30 17.78 -50.07
C PHE A 67 35.80 16.95 -48.88
N TYR A 68 36.75 16.44 -48.11
CA TYR A 68 36.45 15.76 -46.85
C TYR A 68 37.43 16.15 -45.75
N THR A 69 37.04 15.87 -44.52
CA THR A 69 37.92 15.84 -43.37
C THR A 69 37.56 14.65 -42.46
N ILE A 70 38.41 14.36 -41.48
CA ILE A 70 38.11 13.39 -40.41
C ILE A 70 38.14 14.18 -39.11
N SER A 71 37.04 14.25 -38.36
CA SER A 71 37.01 15.13 -37.19
C SER A 71 35.99 14.68 -36.14
N SER A 72 36.33 14.97 -34.88
CA SER A 72 35.40 14.94 -33.74
C SER A 72 34.63 16.26 -33.57
N GLN A 73 34.94 17.26 -34.41
CA GLN A 73 34.31 18.58 -34.39
C GLN A 73 33.54 18.83 -35.69
N MET A 74 32.27 18.42 -35.71
CA MET A 74 31.38 18.60 -36.87
C MET A 74 31.04 20.08 -37.18
N GLN A 75 31.46 21.02 -36.32
CA GLN A 75 31.17 22.46 -36.42
C GLN A 75 31.92 23.24 -37.50
N GLN A 76 32.92 22.66 -38.16
CA GLN A 76 33.91 23.42 -38.93
C GLN A 76 33.33 24.19 -40.15
N LEU A 77 32.02 24.10 -40.42
CA LEU A 77 31.31 24.77 -41.53
C LEU A 77 30.09 25.62 -41.10
N GLY A 78 29.92 25.90 -39.79
CA GLY A 78 28.99 26.92 -39.27
C GLY A 78 27.49 26.60 -39.32
N ALA A 79 27.00 25.90 -40.36
CA ALA A 79 25.59 25.49 -40.52
C ALA A 79 25.29 24.09 -39.98
N PHE A 80 26.32 23.40 -39.46
CA PHE A 80 26.25 21.98 -39.17
C PHE A 80 25.85 21.66 -37.73
N HIS A 81 25.37 20.44 -37.54
CA HIS A 81 25.15 19.90 -36.21
C HIS A 81 26.43 19.88 -35.38
N ILE A 82 26.23 20.10 -34.08
CA ILE A 82 27.23 19.98 -33.04
C ILE A 82 26.86 18.72 -32.27
N GLY A 83 27.68 17.69 -32.35
CA GLY A 83 27.42 16.45 -31.64
C GLY A 83 28.65 15.57 -31.59
N PRO A 84 28.69 14.61 -30.65
CA PRO A 84 29.67 13.54 -30.70
C PRO A 84 29.44 12.68 -31.96
N ASP A 85 30.47 11.94 -32.31
CA ASP A 85 30.42 10.78 -33.18
C ASP A 85 29.45 9.71 -32.65
N HIS A 86 29.32 8.59 -33.38
CA HIS A 86 28.37 7.54 -33.01
C HIS A 86 28.98 6.49 -32.06
N THR A 87 30.29 6.27 -32.09
CA THR A 87 30.95 5.16 -31.39
C THR A 87 30.69 5.19 -29.87
N PRO A 88 30.01 4.17 -29.29
CA PRO A 88 29.64 4.18 -27.88
C PRO A 88 30.84 4.18 -26.93
N GLY A 89 30.85 5.11 -25.98
CA GLY A 89 31.90 5.21 -24.97
C GLY A 89 33.19 5.87 -25.47
N ASP A 90 33.20 6.39 -26.70
CA ASP A 90 34.32 7.15 -27.24
C ASP A 90 34.22 8.64 -26.90
N ALA A 91 35.20 9.14 -26.15
CA ALA A 91 35.28 10.56 -25.82
C ALA A 91 36.11 11.28 -26.90
N ASN A 92 35.44 12.10 -27.71
CA ASN A 92 36.02 12.77 -28.89
C ASN A 92 36.31 11.78 -30.04
N GLY A 93 35.44 10.80 -30.28
CA GLY A 93 35.54 9.98 -31.48
C GLY A 93 35.32 10.82 -32.73
N LYS A 94 35.86 10.36 -33.85
CA LYS A 94 35.91 11.11 -35.11
C LYS A 94 34.98 10.45 -36.11
N ALA A 95 34.36 11.27 -36.95
CA ALA A 95 33.64 10.78 -38.10
C ALA A 95 34.35 11.20 -39.40
N PHE A 96 34.07 10.47 -40.47
CA PHE A 96 34.41 10.87 -41.83
C PHE A 96 33.38 11.87 -42.34
N ILE A 97 33.80 13.14 -42.42
CA ILE A 97 32.96 14.27 -42.79
C ILE A 97 33.18 14.58 -44.26
N VAL A 98 32.14 14.42 -45.06
CA VAL A 98 32.17 14.63 -46.51
C VAL A 98 31.23 15.77 -46.86
N ASN A 99 31.78 16.80 -47.52
CA ASN A 99 30.95 17.79 -48.20
C ASN A 99 30.80 17.33 -49.66
N ALA A 100 29.62 16.80 -49.96
CA ALA A 100 29.33 16.11 -51.21
C ALA A 100 29.41 17.06 -52.43
N SER A 101 30.08 16.62 -53.50
CA SER A 101 30.27 17.45 -54.69
C SER A 101 28.96 17.72 -55.45
N PHE A 102 28.95 18.77 -56.28
CA PHE A 102 27.77 19.16 -57.10
C PHE A 102 27.26 18.05 -58.04
N THR A 103 28.09 17.08 -58.37
CA THR A 103 27.75 15.93 -59.21
C THR A 103 27.82 14.65 -58.39
N ALA A 104 26.93 13.69 -58.67
CA ALA A 104 27.01 12.37 -58.05
C ALA A 104 28.41 11.78 -58.26
N ASP A 105 29.07 11.39 -57.17
CA ASP A 105 30.44 10.87 -57.20
C ASP A 105 30.71 9.93 -56.03
N GLN A 106 31.67 9.03 -56.22
CA GLN A 106 32.15 8.11 -55.21
C GLN A 106 33.00 8.88 -54.19
N PHE A 107 32.65 8.83 -52.92
CA PHE A 107 33.44 9.46 -51.87
C PHE A 107 34.14 8.45 -50.96
N TYR A 108 33.83 7.15 -51.06
CA TYR A 108 34.49 6.10 -50.30
C TYR A 108 34.51 4.79 -51.07
N GLN A 109 35.64 4.08 -51.00
CA GLN A 109 35.76 2.68 -51.38
C GLN A 109 36.76 1.94 -50.49
N LYS A 110 36.62 0.62 -50.44
CA LYS A 110 37.54 -0.26 -49.74
C LYS A 110 37.54 -1.65 -50.35
N THR A 111 38.70 -2.16 -50.71
CA THR A 111 38.86 -3.58 -51.08
C THR A 111 38.94 -4.44 -49.83
N ILE A 112 38.12 -5.48 -49.77
CA ILE A 112 38.13 -6.50 -48.71
C ILE A 112 38.49 -7.84 -49.35
N SER A 113 39.58 -8.44 -48.88
CA SER A 113 40.13 -9.70 -49.37
C SER A 113 40.02 -10.82 -48.33
N GLY A 114 40.10 -12.08 -48.77
CA GLY A 114 40.06 -13.26 -47.89
C GLY A 114 38.66 -13.74 -47.56
N LEU A 115 37.66 -13.33 -48.34
CA LEU A 115 36.28 -13.77 -48.19
C LEU A 115 36.15 -15.25 -48.56
N CYS A 116 35.19 -15.91 -47.91
CA CYS A 116 34.79 -17.25 -48.31
C CYS A 116 33.72 -17.19 -49.40
N GLU A 117 33.70 -18.23 -50.22
CA GLU A 117 32.72 -18.44 -51.28
C GLU A 117 31.37 -18.87 -50.70
N ASN A 118 30.27 -18.58 -51.41
CA ASN A 118 28.90 -18.94 -51.00
C ASN A 118 28.58 -18.54 -49.55
N THR A 119 29.03 -17.34 -49.17
CA THR A 119 28.88 -16.79 -47.82
C THR A 119 28.23 -15.42 -47.93
N SER A 120 27.21 -15.19 -47.12
CA SER A 120 26.55 -13.89 -47.03
C SER A 120 27.36 -12.94 -46.14
N TYR A 121 27.41 -11.69 -46.53
CA TYR A 121 28.11 -10.63 -45.83
C TYR A 121 27.24 -9.38 -45.72
N GLU A 122 27.35 -8.68 -44.60
CA GLU A 122 26.77 -7.36 -44.39
C GLU A 122 27.86 -6.29 -44.52
N PHE A 123 27.58 -5.26 -45.31
CA PHE A 123 28.29 -3.98 -45.33
C PHE A 123 27.38 -2.91 -44.72
N SER A 124 27.71 -2.41 -43.54
CA SER A 124 26.93 -1.38 -42.85
C SER A 124 27.77 -0.18 -42.40
N ALA A 125 27.11 0.96 -42.23
CA ALA A 125 27.70 2.19 -41.70
C ALA A 125 26.62 3.07 -41.06
N PHE A 126 26.99 3.89 -40.09
CA PHE A 126 26.14 4.96 -39.57
C PHE A 126 26.36 6.22 -40.38
N LEU A 127 25.26 6.82 -40.83
CA LEU A 127 25.26 8.07 -41.59
C LEU A 127 24.42 9.11 -40.87
N GLN A 128 24.87 10.36 -40.95
CA GLN A 128 24.15 11.53 -40.46
C GLN A 128 24.18 12.64 -41.53
N ASN A 129 23.04 13.28 -41.77
CA ASN A 129 23.02 14.57 -42.46
C ASN A 129 23.48 15.66 -41.47
N LEU A 130 24.53 16.38 -41.83
CA LEU A 130 25.12 17.40 -40.97
C LEU A 130 24.34 18.72 -40.97
N TYR A 131 23.46 18.97 -41.94
CA TYR A 131 22.72 20.22 -42.03
C TYR A 131 21.73 20.39 -40.87
N ASN A 132 22.00 21.39 -40.02
CA ASN A 132 21.07 21.80 -38.98
C ASN A 132 20.04 22.77 -39.58
N ILE A 133 18.78 22.31 -39.69
CA ILE A 133 17.70 23.09 -40.28
C ILE A 133 17.43 24.42 -39.55
N ASN A 134 17.79 24.52 -38.27
CA ASN A 134 17.65 25.76 -37.49
C ASN A 134 18.68 26.84 -37.88
N SER A 135 19.76 26.48 -38.57
CA SER A 135 20.76 27.44 -39.05
C SER A 135 20.22 28.34 -40.16
N ALA A 136 19.23 27.86 -40.91
CA ALA A 136 18.62 28.50 -42.09
C ALA A 136 19.62 28.90 -43.20
N VAL A 137 20.87 28.42 -43.16
CA VAL A 137 21.93 28.80 -44.10
C VAL A 137 21.59 28.39 -45.55
N CYS A 138 20.82 27.31 -45.72
CA CYS A 138 20.39 26.82 -47.03
C CYS A 138 18.97 27.28 -47.44
N GLY A 139 18.36 28.22 -46.71
CA GLY A 139 17.07 28.83 -47.10
C GLY A 139 15.83 27.91 -47.04
N GLY A 140 15.92 26.77 -46.35
CA GLY A 140 14.86 25.78 -46.23
C GLY A 140 15.36 24.46 -45.64
N ASN A 141 14.84 23.33 -46.12
CA ASN A 141 15.22 21.98 -45.66
C ASN A 141 16.61 21.52 -46.14
N GLY A 142 17.31 22.32 -46.94
CA GLY A 142 18.55 21.91 -47.59
C GLY A 142 18.32 20.84 -48.66
N ILE A 143 19.39 20.48 -49.37
CA ILE A 143 19.40 19.29 -50.23
C ILE A 143 19.60 18.08 -49.31
N PRO A 144 18.79 17.01 -49.39
CA PRO A 144 19.00 15.83 -48.56
C PRO A 144 20.27 15.07 -48.99
N VAL A 145 20.91 14.42 -48.02
CA VAL A 145 21.95 13.43 -48.29
C VAL A 145 21.27 12.19 -48.89
N ASN A 146 21.84 11.59 -49.92
CA ASN A 146 21.34 10.34 -50.47
C ASN A 146 22.54 9.50 -50.93
N VAL A 147 22.80 8.39 -50.24
CA VAL A 147 23.98 7.56 -50.46
C VAL A 147 23.58 6.22 -51.06
N ARG A 148 24.34 5.77 -52.05
CA ARG A 148 24.28 4.42 -52.59
C ARG A 148 25.43 3.59 -52.05
N PHE A 149 25.09 2.47 -51.44
CA PHE A 149 26.04 1.42 -51.10
C PHE A 149 26.16 0.51 -52.32
N GLN A 150 27.38 0.13 -52.66
CA GLN A 150 27.65 -0.85 -53.72
C GLN A 150 28.73 -1.84 -53.29
N ILE A 151 28.61 -3.05 -53.80
CA ILE A 151 29.63 -4.09 -53.70
C ILE A 151 29.95 -4.54 -55.12
N TRP A 152 31.21 -4.41 -55.49
CA TRP A 152 31.74 -4.77 -56.81
C TRP A 152 32.68 -5.95 -56.70
N ASP A 153 32.89 -6.63 -57.81
CA ASP A 153 33.93 -7.64 -57.91
C ASP A 153 35.34 -7.03 -57.80
N SER A 154 36.33 -7.86 -57.48
CA SER A 154 37.72 -7.42 -57.31
C SER A 154 38.37 -6.85 -58.57
N SER A 155 37.83 -7.16 -59.76
CA SER A 155 38.31 -6.60 -61.02
C SER A 155 37.76 -5.21 -61.34
N ASP A 156 36.82 -4.71 -60.53
CA ASP A 156 36.10 -3.45 -60.75
C ASP A 156 35.37 -3.41 -62.11
N THR A 157 34.76 -4.52 -62.50
CA THR A 157 34.04 -4.63 -63.78
C THR A 157 32.59 -5.06 -63.63
N ALA A 158 32.22 -5.68 -62.50
CA ALA A 158 30.87 -6.18 -62.24
C ALA A 158 30.32 -5.68 -60.90
N LEU A 159 29.13 -5.07 -60.95
CA LEU A 159 28.34 -4.72 -59.77
C LEU A 159 27.62 -5.97 -59.24
N LEU A 160 27.86 -6.32 -57.99
CA LEU A 160 27.33 -7.53 -57.35
C LEU A 160 26.06 -7.23 -56.54
N ALA A 161 26.09 -6.15 -55.77
CA ALA A 161 24.97 -5.69 -54.96
C ALA A 161 24.96 -4.16 -54.89
N SER A 162 23.78 -3.57 -54.76
CA SER A 162 23.60 -2.13 -54.61
C SER A 162 22.31 -1.84 -53.86
N GLY A 163 22.32 -0.77 -53.06
CA GLY A 163 21.13 -0.22 -52.42
C GLY A 163 21.28 1.25 -52.06
N ASP A 164 20.16 1.97 -52.05
CA ASP A 164 20.12 3.41 -51.77
C ASP A 164 19.54 3.66 -50.37
N THR A 165 20.10 4.64 -49.65
CA THR A 165 19.57 5.09 -48.34
C THR A 165 18.20 5.75 -48.46
N GLY A 166 17.84 6.20 -49.67
CA GLY A 166 16.83 7.24 -49.85
C GLY A 166 17.34 8.59 -49.32
N ASP A 167 16.43 9.56 -49.26
CA ASP A 167 16.75 10.91 -48.80
C ASP A 167 16.87 10.96 -47.27
N ILE A 168 18.05 11.33 -46.79
CA ILE A 168 18.36 11.64 -45.40
C ILE A 168 18.25 13.16 -45.25
N ALA A 169 17.10 13.63 -44.78
CA ALA A 169 16.84 15.05 -44.61
C ALA A 169 17.65 15.65 -43.44
N GLY A 170 18.00 16.94 -43.55
CA GLY A 170 18.57 17.68 -42.43
C GLY A 170 17.54 17.90 -41.32
N THR A 171 17.99 17.87 -40.08
CA THR A 171 17.11 17.85 -38.89
C THR A 171 17.45 18.98 -37.92
N ALA A 172 16.61 19.16 -36.90
CA ALA A 172 16.87 20.16 -35.85
C ALA A 172 17.92 19.68 -34.84
N ASN A 173 18.03 18.36 -34.67
CA ASN A 173 18.99 17.68 -33.79
C ASN A 173 19.79 16.66 -34.61
N PRO A 174 21.05 16.36 -34.26
CA PRO A 174 21.84 15.32 -34.93
C PRO A 174 21.16 13.95 -34.76
N ILE A 175 20.98 13.23 -35.87
CA ILE A 175 20.45 11.85 -35.87
C ILE A 175 21.37 10.98 -36.73
N TRP A 176 22.03 10.03 -36.08
CA TRP A 176 22.74 8.93 -36.74
C TRP A 176 21.76 7.83 -37.11
N THR A 177 21.80 7.38 -38.35
CA THR A 177 20.99 6.27 -38.85
C THR A 177 21.91 5.21 -39.44
N GLN A 178 21.73 3.95 -39.02
CA GLN A 178 22.46 2.85 -39.62
C GLN A 178 21.85 2.47 -40.96
N TYR A 179 22.71 2.16 -41.91
CA TYR A 179 22.34 1.60 -43.21
C TYR A 179 23.19 0.36 -43.49
N GLY A 180 22.62 -0.62 -44.18
CA GLY A 180 23.26 -1.91 -44.45
C GLY A 180 22.94 -2.44 -45.84
N LEU A 181 23.88 -3.14 -46.45
CA LEU A 181 23.73 -3.85 -47.71
C LEU A 181 24.26 -5.26 -47.56
N ILE A 182 23.46 -6.24 -47.95
CA ILE A 182 23.82 -7.67 -47.92
C ILE A 182 24.27 -8.09 -49.31
N PHE A 183 25.29 -8.95 -49.38
CA PHE A 183 25.58 -9.73 -50.58
C PHE A 183 26.04 -11.14 -50.24
N GLU A 184 25.93 -12.05 -51.20
CA GLU A 184 26.46 -13.41 -51.10
C GLU A 184 27.58 -13.61 -52.14
N THR A 185 28.76 -14.04 -51.67
CA THR A 185 29.88 -14.37 -52.56
C THR A 185 29.57 -15.58 -53.42
N GLN A 186 30.08 -15.58 -54.65
CA GLN A 186 30.01 -16.74 -55.54
C GLN A 186 31.27 -17.61 -55.46
N ALA A 187 31.24 -18.79 -56.09
CA ALA A 187 32.43 -19.63 -56.24
C ALA A 187 33.60 -18.86 -56.90
N GLY A 188 34.79 -18.98 -56.34
CA GLY A 188 36.00 -18.24 -56.72
C GLY A 188 36.07 -16.78 -56.25
N GLN A 189 35.04 -16.25 -55.58
CA GLN A 189 34.99 -14.85 -55.15
C GLN A 189 35.48 -14.68 -53.71
N ASN A 190 36.76 -14.36 -53.57
CA ASN A 190 37.42 -14.15 -52.27
C ASN A 190 37.76 -12.68 -51.97
N GLU A 191 37.39 -11.77 -52.86
CA GLU A 191 37.67 -10.34 -52.73
C GLU A 191 36.55 -9.52 -53.38
N VAL A 192 36.18 -8.42 -52.74
CA VAL A 192 35.19 -7.46 -53.23
C VAL A 192 35.64 -6.03 -52.95
N ILE A 193 35.07 -5.08 -53.69
CA ILE A 193 35.25 -3.65 -53.47
C ILE A 193 33.94 -3.08 -52.94
N LEU A 194 33.97 -2.59 -51.70
CA LEU A 194 32.88 -1.85 -51.08
C LEU A 194 32.94 -0.40 -51.55
N ARG A 195 31.80 0.23 -51.85
CA ARG A 195 31.71 1.64 -52.26
C ARG A 195 30.54 2.35 -51.62
N MET A 196 30.74 3.62 -51.30
CA MET A 196 29.66 4.57 -51.03
C MET A 196 29.75 5.74 -52.00
N ILE A 197 28.62 6.02 -52.63
CA ILE A 197 28.47 7.02 -53.68
C ILE A 197 27.38 7.99 -53.24
N ASN A 198 27.62 9.29 -53.39
CA ASN A 198 26.56 10.26 -53.23
C ASN A 198 25.69 10.27 -54.50
N ASN A 199 24.41 9.92 -54.38
CA ASN A 199 23.44 9.94 -55.48
C ASN A 199 22.91 11.34 -55.80
N GLY A 200 22.86 12.22 -54.79
CA GLY A 200 22.29 13.55 -54.93
C GLY A 200 23.20 14.51 -55.69
N ASN A 201 22.64 15.45 -56.43
CA ASN A 201 23.39 16.63 -56.86
C ASN A 201 23.74 17.45 -55.62
N GLY A 202 25.03 17.78 -55.44
CA GLY A 202 25.47 18.57 -54.29
C GLY A 202 25.03 20.03 -54.30
N GLY A 203 25.42 20.72 -53.23
CA GLY A 203 25.07 22.10 -52.94
C GLY A 203 24.83 22.28 -51.46
N CYS A 204 23.97 23.22 -51.07
CA CYS A 204 23.78 23.52 -49.65
C CYS A 204 22.90 22.48 -48.95
N GLY A 205 23.47 21.77 -47.97
CA GLY A 205 22.74 20.99 -46.97
C GLY A 205 22.83 19.48 -47.09
N ASN A 206 23.56 18.96 -48.08
CA ASN A 206 23.78 17.52 -48.30
C ASN A 206 25.15 17.04 -47.80
N ASP A 207 25.67 17.73 -46.80
CA ASP A 207 26.89 17.37 -46.09
C ASP A 207 26.62 16.20 -45.15
N LEU A 208 27.53 15.24 -45.10
CA LEU A 208 27.31 13.99 -44.41
C LEU A 208 28.48 13.63 -43.50
N ALA A 209 28.15 13.08 -42.34
CA ALA A 209 29.10 12.37 -41.48
C ALA A 209 28.83 10.87 -41.61
N ILE A 210 29.91 10.09 -41.69
CA ILE A 210 29.91 8.63 -41.71
C ILE A 210 30.76 8.13 -40.57
N ASP A 211 30.28 7.10 -39.90
CA ASP A 211 30.97 6.48 -38.80
C ASP A 211 30.63 4.99 -38.68
N ASP A 212 31.43 4.25 -37.91
CA ASP A 212 31.26 2.83 -37.61
C ASP A 212 31.00 1.99 -38.86
N ILE A 213 31.87 2.11 -39.87
CA ILE A 213 31.77 1.29 -41.07
C ILE A 213 32.17 -0.15 -40.70
N VAL A 214 31.24 -1.08 -40.87
CA VAL A 214 31.49 -2.49 -40.57
C VAL A 214 31.21 -3.38 -41.77
N PHE A 215 32.11 -4.34 -41.99
CA PHE A 215 31.87 -5.45 -42.89
C PHE A 215 32.06 -6.78 -42.14
N ARG A 216 31.08 -7.68 -42.21
CA ARG A 216 31.10 -8.95 -41.47
C ARG A 216 30.33 -10.04 -42.20
N ALA A 217 30.68 -11.30 -41.94
CA ALA A 217 29.90 -12.44 -42.42
C ALA A 217 28.54 -12.48 -41.70
N CYS A 218 27.53 -13.05 -42.35
CA CYS A 218 26.28 -13.34 -41.70
C CYS A 218 25.68 -14.66 -42.18
N GLY A 219 24.90 -15.28 -41.31
CA GLY A 219 24.23 -16.53 -41.60
C GLY A 219 22.80 -16.54 -41.10
N ASP A 220 22.20 -17.73 -41.18
CA ASP A 220 20.85 -17.94 -40.66
C ASP A 220 20.84 -17.83 -39.13
N VAL A 221 19.72 -17.39 -38.55
CA VAL A 221 19.55 -17.37 -37.08
C VAL A 221 19.71 -18.79 -36.54
N SER A 222 20.58 -18.98 -35.57
CA SER A 222 20.66 -20.23 -34.83
C SER A 222 20.23 -20.03 -33.37
N THR A 223 18.98 -20.38 -33.07
CA THR A 223 18.44 -20.32 -31.71
C THR A 223 18.79 -21.60 -30.96
N ILE A 224 19.53 -21.46 -29.87
CA ILE A 224 19.77 -22.55 -28.93
C ILE A 224 18.54 -22.69 -28.01
N SER A 225 18.10 -23.92 -27.81
CA SER A 225 17.10 -24.30 -26.82
C SER A 225 17.62 -25.44 -25.97
N SER A 226 17.00 -25.67 -24.82
CA SER A 226 17.27 -26.84 -24.00
C SER A 226 16.10 -27.84 -24.03
N ASP A 227 16.36 -29.06 -23.56
CA ASP A 227 15.32 -30.07 -23.30
C ASP A 227 14.41 -29.70 -22.12
N ILE A 228 14.69 -28.58 -21.45
CA ILE A 228 13.86 -27.95 -20.43
C ILE A 228 13.04 -26.86 -21.14
N SER A 229 11.75 -27.12 -21.32
CA SER A 229 10.90 -26.31 -22.18
C SER A 229 10.67 -24.88 -21.65
N GLY A 230 10.85 -23.89 -22.52
CA GLY A 230 10.30 -22.54 -22.33
C GLY A 230 11.28 -21.45 -21.91
N GLU A 231 12.56 -21.78 -21.73
CA GLU A 231 13.54 -20.84 -21.16
C GLU A 231 14.69 -20.51 -22.13
N GLU A 232 14.99 -19.22 -22.30
CA GLU A 232 16.12 -18.69 -23.07
C GLU A 232 17.46 -18.85 -22.34
N ASP A 233 17.39 -19.08 -21.03
CA ASP A 233 18.50 -19.37 -20.12
C ASP A 233 18.03 -20.37 -19.04
N ILE A 234 18.95 -20.94 -18.27
CA ILE A 234 18.60 -21.85 -17.17
C ILE A 234 19.19 -21.32 -15.88
N LEU A 235 18.33 -21.02 -14.92
CA LEU A 235 18.75 -20.60 -13.60
C LEU A 235 18.72 -21.79 -12.62
N ILE A 236 19.88 -22.10 -12.04
CA ILE A 236 20.09 -23.17 -11.08
C ILE A 236 20.47 -22.57 -9.72
N CYS A 237 19.67 -22.89 -8.70
CA CYS A 237 20.05 -22.60 -7.33
C CYS A 237 21.14 -23.58 -6.87
N ASN A 238 22.23 -23.08 -6.31
CA ASN A 238 23.42 -23.84 -5.89
C ASN A 238 23.17 -24.83 -4.72
N ASN A 239 21.90 -25.13 -4.41
CA ASN A 239 21.51 -26.25 -3.57
C ASN A 239 21.51 -27.59 -4.32
N GLN A 240 21.62 -27.57 -5.66
CA GLN A 240 21.79 -28.74 -6.52
C GLN A 240 23.27 -28.95 -6.83
N ASN A 241 23.88 -30.03 -6.31
CA ASN A 241 25.33 -30.29 -6.43
C ASN A 241 25.80 -30.66 -7.86
N SER A 242 24.89 -30.77 -8.83
CA SER A 242 25.19 -31.23 -10.19
C SER A 242 24.00 -30.98 -11.11
N PHE A 243 24.22 -30.30 -12.23
CA PHE A 243 23.21 -30.11 -13.28
C PHE A 243 23.73 -30.56 -14.64
N THR A 244 22.87 -31.15 -15.47
CA THR A 244 23.17 -31.49 -16.87
C THR A 244 21.88 -31.36 -17.68
N THR A 245 22.00 -30.88 -18.91
CA THR A 245 20.89 -30.65 -19.85
C THR A 245 21.35 -30.95 -21.26
N THR A 246 20.39 -31.19 -22.15
CA THR A 246 20.65 -31.33 -23.58
C THR A 246 20.25 -30.06 -24.30
N LEU A 247 21.26 -29.34 -24.80
CA LEU A 247 21.06 -28.21 -25.68
C LEU A 247 20.82 -28.69 -27.10
N SER A 248 19.99 -27.97 -27.84
CA SER A 248 19.65 -28.22 -29.23
C SER A 248 19.69 -26.91 -30.00
N VAL A 249 20.10 -26.95 -31.25
CA VAL A 249 20.07 -25.80 -32.15
C VAL A 249 19.29 -26.16 -33.41
N ALA A 250 18.33 -25.31 -33.77
CA ALA A 250 17.61 -25.43 -35.04
C ALA A 250 18.42 -24.75 -36.13
N LEU A 251 18.79 -25.51 -37.17
CA LEU A 251 19.53 -25.01 -38.33
C LEU A 251 18.65 -25.12 -39.56
N SER A 252 18.51 -24.03 -40.32
CA SER A 252 17.65 -23.95 -41.52
C SER A 252 18.26 -24.57 -42.78
N SER A 253 19.55 -24.93 -42.77
CA SER A 253 20.26 -25.44 -43.95
C SER A 253 21.46 -26.34 -43.60
N ALA A 254 22.15 -26.85 -44.61
CA ALA A 254 23.34 -27.71 -44.48
C ALA A 254 24.57 -26.89 -44.03
N VAL A 255 24.55 -26.42 -42.79
CA VAL A 255 25.66 -25.73 -42.14
C VAL A 255 26.43 -26.71 -41.26
N PHE A 256 27.76 -26.59 -41.28
CA PHE A 256 28.61 -27.22 -40.29
C PHE A 256 28.52 -26.39 -39.01
N LEU A 257 28.61 -27.06 -37.86
CA LEU A 257 28.60 -26.39 -36.56
C LEU A 257 29.70 -26.91 -35.64
N GLN A 258 30.09 -26.07 -34.70
CA GLN A 258 30.96 -26.39 -33.59
C GLN A 258 30.42 -25.69 -32.34
N TRP A 259 30.06 -26.47 -31.31
CA TRP A 259 29.69 -25.90 -30.01
C TRP A 259 30.92 -25.29 -29.34
N GLU A 260 30.73 -24.15 -28.69
CA GLU A 260 31.74 -23.46 -27.90
C GLU A 260 31.22 -23.24 -26.47
N VAL A 261 32.14 -23.26 -25.51
CA VAL A 261 31.86 -23.03 -24.09
C VAL A 261 32.68 -21.88 -23.54
N SER A 262 32.10 -21.13 -22.62
CA SER A 262 32.76 -20.05 -21.88
C SER A 262 32.28 -20.02 -20.42
N ASN A 263 33.13 -19.51 -19.53
CA ASN A 263 32.78 -19.24 -18.13
C ASN A 263 32.56 -17.74 -17.85
N ASP A 264 32.83 -16.87 -18.84
CA ASP A 264 32.81 -15.41 -18.69
C ASP A 264 32.14 -14.68 -19.87
N ALA A 265 31.55 -15.43 -20.81
CA ALA A 265 30.97 -14.95 -22.07
C ALA A 265 31.94 -14.18 -23.01
N ILE A 266 33.23 -14.12 -22.67
CA ILE A 266 34.25 -13.38 -23.42
C ILE A 266 35.23 -14.37 -24.08
N ASN A 267 35.76 -15.29 -23.29
CA ASN A 267 36.73 -16.28 -23.72
C ASN A 267 36.01 -17.59 -24.06
N TRP A 268 35.93 -17.89 -25.35
CA TRP A 268 35.22 -19.03 -25.89
C TRP A 268 36.18 -20.13 -26.32
N THR A 269 35.83 -21.38 -26.01
CA THR A 269 36.64 -22.56 -26.36
C THR A 269 35.80 -23.59 -27.11
N PRO A 270 36.26 -24.10 -28.27
CA PRO A 270 35.58 -25.17 -28.99
C PRO A 270 35.51 -26.46 -28.15
N ILE A 271 34.33 -27.06 -28.07
CA ILE A 271 34.12 -28.33 -27.39
C ILE A 271 34.47 -29.48 -28.34
N ALA A 272 35.54 -30.22 -28.05
CA ALA A 272 36.05 -31.26 -28.92
C ALA A 272 34.97 -32.29 -29.32
N GLY A 273 34.71 -32.41 -30.63
CA GLY A 273 33.76 -33.38 -31.19
C GLY A 273 32.28 -33.00 -31.09
N ALA A 274 31.95 -31.85 -30.50
CA ALA A 274 30.58 -31.35 -30.42
C ALA A 274 30.18 -30.64 -31.74
N THR A 275 29.90 -31.43 -32.76
CA THR A 275 29.55 -30.95 -34.12
C THR A 275 28.14 -31.36 -34.57
N ASN A 276 27.31 -31.84 -33.64
CA ASN A 276 25.93 -32.24 -33.90
C ASN A 276 24.96 -31.14 -33.45
N GLY A 277 23.77 -31.09 -34.05
CA GLY A 277 22.72 -30.11 -33.69
C GLY A 277 22.17 -30.24 -32.26
N SER A 278 22.68 -31.20 -31.49
CA SER A 278 22.39 -31.36 -30.08
C SER A 278 23.68 -31.68 -29.31
N TYR A 279 23.78 -31.13 -28.11
CA TYR A 279 24.90 -31.30 -27.20
C TYR A 279 24.41 -31.46 -25.76
N THR A 280 24.75 -32.58 -25.12
CA THR A 280 24.50 -32.79 -23.69
C THR A 280 25.68 -32.25 -22.90
N THR A 281 25.41 -31.33 -21.98
CA THR A 281 26.46 -30.72 -21.15
C THR A 281 27.09 -31.77 -20.22
N PRO A 282 28.37 -31.61 -19.82
CA PRO A 282 28.88 -32.32 -18.66
C PRO A 282 28.09 -31.94 -17.40
N ILE A 283 28.40 -32.58 -16.28
CA ILE A 283 27.90 -32.12 -14.98
C ILE A 283 28.49 -30.74 -14.70
N LEU A 284 27.61 -29.75 -14.56
CA LEU A 284 27.94 -28.36 -14.24
C LEU A 284 27.70 -28.09 -12.76
N ASN A 285 28.50 -27.18 -12.20
CA ASN A 285 28.40 -26.66 -10.83
C ASN A 285 28.78 -25.17 -10.73
N THR A 286 28.91 -24.49 -11.87
CA THR A 286 29.24 -23.08 -12.01
C THR A 286 28.52 -22.51 -13.21
N THR A 287 28.26 -21.20 -13.19
CA THR A 287 27.71 -20.46 -14.33
C THR A 287 28.54 -20.73 -15.58
N THR A 288 27.88 -21.13 -16.66
CA THR A 288 28.51 -21.57 -17.91
C THR A 288 27.68 -21.09 -19.09
N TYR A 289 28.37 -20.63 -20.13
CA TYR A 289 27.77 -20.14 -21.37
C TYR A 289 28.07 -21.12 -22.51
N TYR A 290 27.07 -21.34 -23.37
CA TYR A 290 27.20 -22.14 -24.57
C TYR A 290 26.79 -21.32 -25.78
N ARG A 291 27.49 -21.49 -26.89
CA ARG A 291 27.06 -20.97 -28.18
C ARG A 291 27.42 -21.94 -29.28
N VAL A 292 26.89 -21.72 -30.48
CA VAL A 292 27.34 -22.44 -31.66
C VAL A 292 28.05 -21.50 -32.63
N ASN A 293 29.14 -22.01 -33.17
CA ASN A 293 29.86 -21.41 -34.28
C ASN A 293 29.52 -22.20 -35.54
N THR A 294 28.93 -21.53 -36.53
CA THR A 294 28.41 -22.18 -37.74
C THR A 294 29.04 -21.60 -39.01
N ALA A 295 29.15 -22.44 -40.03
CA ALA A 295 29.71 -22.06 -41.33
C ALA A 295 29.13 -22.94 -42.45
N THR A 296 29.23 -22.47 -43.70
CA THR A 296 28.75 -23.19 -44.89
C THR A 296 29.68 -24.31 -45.35
N ASP A 297 30.95 -24.30 -44.93
CA ASP A 297 31.93 -25.37 -45.15
C ASP A 297 32.72 -25.70 -43.87
N ILE A 298 33.17 -26.96 -43.75
CA ILE A 298 33.92 -27.44 -42.58
C ILE A 298 35.26 -26.74 -42.41
N ALA A 299 35.93 -26.35 -43.51
CA ALA A 299 37.21 -25.63 -43.45
C ALA A 299 37.03 -24.18 -42.98
N SER A 300 35.81 -23.66 -43.04
CA SER A 300 35.44 -22.31 -42.60
C SER A 300 35.07 -22.25 -41.11
N ILE A 301 34.82 -23.39 -40.45
CA ILE A 301 34.63 -23.44 -39.00
C ILE A 301 35.90 -22.96 -38.30
N GLY A 302 35.75 -21.94 -37.44
CA GLY A 302 36.86 -21.30 -36.74
C GLY A 302 37.61 -20.25 -37.57
N ASN A 303 37.23 -20.02 -38.82
CA ASN A 303 37.67 -18.85 -39.59
C ASN A 303 36.69 -17.68 -39.31
N PRO A 304 37.11 -16.64 -38.58
CA PRO A 304 36.22 -15.51 -38.22
C PRO A 304 35.72 -14.73 -39.45
N LEU A 305 36.33 -14.90 -40.63
CA LEU A 305 35.91 -14.28 -41.88
C LEU A 305 34.69 -14.95 -42.53
N CYS A 306 34.33 -16.15 -42.07
CA CYS A 306 33.43 -17.05 -42.81
C CYS A 306 32.48 -17.83 -41.91
N SER A 307 32.52 -17.54 -40.62
CA SER A 307 31.70 -18.19 -39.63
C SER A 307 30.92 -17.16 -38.84
N PHE A 308 29.77 -17.58 -38.35
CA PHE A 308 28.83 -16.76 -37.61
C PHE A 308 28.46 -17.45 -36.29
N LEU A 309 28.23 -16.62 -35.28
CA LEU A 309 28.11 -17.05 -33.89
C LEU A 309 26.67 -16.84 -33.45
N SER A 310 26.08 -17.88 -32.84
CA SER A 310 24.81 -17.73 -32.15
C SER A 310 24.96 -16.78 -30.96
N GLU A 311 23.83 -16.26 -30.51
CA GLU A 311 23.73 -15.73 -29.15
C GLU A 311 24.13 -16.80 -28.11
N ALA A 312 24.64 -16.33 -26.98
CA ALA A 312 25.06 -17.20 -25.89
C ALA A 312 23.85 -17.70 -25.08
N TYR A 313 23.73 -19.01 -24.95
CA TYR A 313 22.81 -19.66 -24.02
C TYR A 313 23.46 -19.73 -22.63
N LEU A 314 22.79 -19.15 -21.63
CA LEU A 314 23.28 -19.06 -20.25
C LEU A 314 22.71 -20.19 -19.40
N ILE A 315 23.59 -20.91 -18.70
CA ILE A 315 23.22 -21.74 -17.56
C ILE A 315 23.83 -21.08 -16.32
N ASP A 316 22.99 -20.36 -15.56
CA ASP A 316 23.41 -19.57 -14.41
C ASP A 316 23.29 -20.34 -13.10
N PHE A 317 24.35 -20.31 -12.29
CA PHE A 317 24.35 -20.86 -10.94
C PHE A 317 24.34 -19.72 -9.94
N ILE A 318 23.21 -19.56 -9.25
CA ILE A 318 23.06 -18.57 -8.20
C ILE A 318 23.17 -19.21 -6.82
N ASP A 319 23.89 -18.55 -5.92
CA ASP A 319 24.04 -19.01 -4.55
C ASP A 319 22.72 -18.91 -3.78
N ALA A 320 22.42 -19.95 -3.00
CA ALA A 320 21.26 -19.93 -2.12
C ALA A 320 21.42 -18.80 -1.08
N PRO A 321 20.36 -18.01 -0.83
CA PRO A 321 20.41 -16.95 0.15
C PRO A 321 20.59 -17.53 1.56
N GLN A 322 21.08 -16.72 2.49
CA GLN A 322 21.13 -17.11 3.90
C GLN A 322 19.71 -17.21 4.46
N ALA A 323 19.46 -18.14 5.39
CA ALA A 323 18.16 -18.24 6.03
C ALA A 323 17.81 -16.91 6.74
N PRO A 324 16.53 -16.47 6.73
CA PRO A 324 16.13 -15.22 7.34
C PRO A 324 16.55 -15.13 8.81
N LEU A 325 16.94 -13.96 9.30
CA LEU A 325 17.21 -13.76 10.73
C LEU A 325 15.90 -13.53 11.50
N SER A 326 15.65 -14.30 12.56
CA SER A 326 14.50 -14.07 13.44
C SER A 326 14.65 -12.75 14.20
N ASN A 327 13.61 -11.91 14.18
CA ASN A 327 13.56 -10.70 15.00
C ASN A 327 13.09 -10.98 16.45
N GLY A 328 12.96 -12.27 16.82
CA GLY A 328 12.58 -12.71 18.15
C GLY A 328 11.21 -13.36 18.21
N ASN A 329 11.01 -14.21 19.22
CA ASN A 329 9.71 -14.80 19.50
C ASN A 329 8.78 -13.76 20.13
N VAL A 330 7.48 -13.90 19.86
CA VAL A 330 6.46 -12.94 20.28
C VAL A 330 5.51 -13.60 21.27
N ASN A 331 5.26 -12.92 22.38
CA ASN A 331 4.27 -13.31 23.38
C ASN A 331 3.11 -12.31 23.36
N VAL A 332 1.87 -12.79 23.44
CA VAL A 332 0.66 -11.96 23.49
C VAL A 332 -0.34 -12.54 24.48
N CYS A 333 -1.14 -11.70 25.14
CA CYS A 333 -2.18 -12.16 26.05
C CYS A 333 -3.45 -12.59 25.30
N GLU A 334 -4.19 -13.58 25.81
CA GLU A 334 -5.46 -14.05 25.20
C GLU A 334 -6.51 -12.97 24.96
N ASN A 335 -6.49 -11.91 25.78
CA ASN A 335 -7.40 -10.78 25.69
C ASN A 335 -6.90 -9.65 24.76
N GLN A 336 -5.87 -9.90 23.95
CA GLN A 336 -5.29 -8.96 23.00
C GLN A 336 -5.28 -9.56 21.59
N PRO A 337 -5.37 -8.72 20.54
CA PRO A 337 -5.23 -9.20 19.16
C PRO A 337 -3.82 -9.76 18.92
N LEU A 338 -3.72 -10.80 18.08
CA LEU A 338 -2.42 -11.39 17.74
C LEU A 338 -1.55 -10.37 16.97
N PRO A 339 -0.30 -10.12 17.41
CA PRO A 339 0.64 -9.24 16.73
C PRO A 339 1.31 -9.94 15.53
N PRO A 340 1.93 -9.18 14.62
CA PRO A 340 2.76 -9.76 13.56
C PRO A 340 4.04 -10.37 14.14
N ILE A 341 4.52 -11.42 13.48
CA ILE A 341 5.87 -11.95 13.62
C ILE A 341 6.73 -11.51 12.44
N SER A 342 8.04 -11.39 12.63
CA SER A 342 8.92 -10.84 11.60
C SER A 342 10.31 -11.48 11.56
N VAL A 343 10.93 -11.36 10.40
CA VAL A 343 12.32 -11.73 10.12
C VAL A 343 13.02 -10.61 9.35
N THR A 344 14.35 -10.69 9.29
CA THR A 344 15.19 -9.79 8.49
C THR A 344 15.96 -10.61 7.45
N VAL A 345 16.05 -10.09 6.22
CA VAL A 345 16.75 -10.69 5.08
C VAL A 345 17.68 -9.65 4.43
N ALA A 346 18.60 -10.08 3.57
CA ALA A 346 19.46 -9.16 2.85
C ALA A 346 18.68 -8.38 1.77
N THR A 347 19.27 -7.32 1.21
CA THR A 347 18.67 -6.59 0.09
C THR A 347 18.63 -7.48 -1.16
N GLY A 348 17.52 -7.47 -1.89
CA GLY A 348 17.32 -8.34 -3.06
C GLY A 348 16.79 -9.73 -2.72
N GLU A 349 16.30 -9.95 -1.49
CA GLU A 349 15.67 -11.19 -1.06
C GLU A 349 14.19 -11.00 -0.72
N ASP A 350 13.35 -11.95 -1.10
CA ASP A 350 11.93 -12.05 -0.74
C ASP A 350 11.72 -13.11 0.36
N VAL A 351 10.67 -12.97 1.17
CA VAL A 351 10.35 -13.92 2.26
C VAL A 351 9.02 -14.62 2.01
N GLN A 352 9.00 -15.93 2.22
CA GLN A 352 7.78 -16.75 2.29
C GLN A 352 7.68 -17.46 3.64
N TRP A 353 6.46 -17.63 4.13
CA TRP A 353 6.16 -18.23 5.43
C TRP A 353 5.43 -19.56 5.30
N TYR A 354 5.69 -20.45 6.25
CA TYR A 354 5.18 -21.82 6.28
C TYR A 354 4.78 -22.26 7.69
N THR A 355 3.93 -23.28 7.77
CA THR A 355 3.47 -23.90 9.03
C THR A 355 4.46 -24.93 9.62
N SER A 356 5.44 -25.38 8.84
CA SER A 356 6.46 -26.32 9.29
C SER A 356 7.78 -26.13 8.54
N ALA A 357 8.84 -26.78 9.02
CA ALA A 357 10.15 -26.77 8.36
C ALA A 357 10.14 -27.44 6.96
N THR A 358 9.13 -28.25 6.65
CA THR A 358 9.06 -29.07 5.42
C THR A 358 7.80 -28.84 4.58
N SER A 359 6.87 -27.98 5.03
CA SER A 359 5.64 -27.69 4.29
C SER A 359 5.93 -27.03 2.95
N THR A 360 5.19 -27.38 1.90
CA THR A 360 5.27 -26.73 0.58
C THR A 360 4.21 -25.63 0.41
N GLU A 361 3.24 -25.53 1.32
CA GLU A 361 2.16 -24.54 1.25
C GLU A 361 2.62 -23.19 1.83
N ILE A 362 2.62 -22.16 0.99
CA ILE A 362 2.92 -20.78 1.37
C ILE A 362 1.69 -20.20 2.07
N ILE A 363 1.85 -19.74 3.30
CA ILE A 363 0.76 -19.12 4.07
C ILE A 363 0.78 -17.59 4.08
N ALA A 364 1.94 -16.99 3.82
CA ALA A 364 2.13 -15.55 3.72
C ALA A 364 3.45 -15.21 3.03
N THR A 365 3.58 -13.98 2.54
CA THR A 365 4.81 -13.43 1.98
C THR A 365 5.19 -12.11 2.66
N GLY A 366 6.45 -11.71 2.52
CA GLY A 366 7.01 -10.48 3.10
C GLY A 366 7.68 -10.69 4.47
N ASN A 367 8.46 -9.69 4.90
CA ASN A 367 9.32 -9.78 6.09
C ASN A 367 8.55 -9.89 7.41
N SER A 368 7.23 -9.66 7.38
CA SER A 368 6.35 -9.82 8.54
C SER A 368 4.97 -10.27 8.11
N PHE A 369 4.29 -11.06 8.94
CA PHE A 369 2.88 -11.37 8.78
C PHE A 369 2.21 -11.59 10.14
N THR A 370 0.88 -11.47 10.18
CA THR A 370 0.08 -11.71 11.39
C THR A 370 -0.58 -13.09 11.32
N PRO A 371 -0.16 -14.06 12.15
CA PRO A 371 -0.76 -15.38 12.15
C PRO A 371 -2.21 -15.37 12.67
N ALA A 372 -3.04 -16.27 12.17
CA ALA A 372 -4.42 -16.45 12.63
C ALA A 372 -4.54 -17.21 13.96
N SER A 373 -3.48 -17.91 14.37
CA SER A 373 -3.43 -18.69 15.61
C SER A 373 -2.03 -18.67 16.21
N PRO A 374 -1.87 -18.95 17.52
CA PRO A 374 -0.55 -19.16 18.12
C PRO A 374 0.11 -20.40 17.54
N GLY A 375 1.45 -20.41 17.49
CA GLY A 375 2.19 -21.53 16.91
C GLY A 375 3.64 -21.18 16.58
N ILE A 376 4.33 -22.14 15.96
CA ILE A 376 5.66 -21.95 15.38
C ILE A 376 5.49 -21.83 13.88
N TYR A 377 6.03 -20.75 13.31
CA TYR A 377 6.01 -20.46 11.89
C TYR A 377 7.42 -20.38 11.35
N TYR A 378 7.60 -20.72 10.08
CA TYR A 378 8.91 -20.88 9.47
C TYR A 378 9.05 -19.92 8.29
N ALA A 379 10.03 -19.02 8.35
CA ALA A 379 10.35 -18.11 7.25
C ALA A 379 11.46 -18.71 6.37
N GLN A 380 11.34 -18.55 5.06
CA GLN A 380 12.35 -18.91 4.07
C GLN A 380 12.61 -17.70 3.17
N SER A 381 13.88 -17.40 2.88
CA SER A 381 14.27 -16.35 1.95
C SER A 381 14.45 -16.92 0.54
N TYR A 382 14.24 -16.06 -0.45
CA TYR A 382 14.37 -16.33 -1.88
C TYR A 382 15.15 -15.20 -2.53
N VAL A 383 16.05 -15.49 -3.48
CA VAL A 383 16.61 -14.44 -4.33
C VAL A 383 15.49 -13.86 -5.19
N GLN A 384 15.32 -12.54 -5.14
CA GLN A 384 14.19 -11.85 -5.77
C GLN A 384 14.08 -12.18 -7.27
N GLY A 385 12.87 -12.52 -7.71
CA GLY A 385 12.59 -12.91 -9.09
C GLY A 385 12.97 -14.36 -9.44
N THR A 386 13.42 -15.17 -8.47
CA THR A 386 13.83 -16.56 -8.69
C THR A 386 13.17 -17.51 -7.69
N GLU A 387 13.27 -18.82 -7.95
CA GLU A 387 12.86 -19.87 -7.00
C GLU A 387 14.02 -20.32 -6.07
N CYS A 388 15.17 -19.63 -6.09
CA CYS A 388 16.33 -20.04 -5.31
C CYS A 388 16.16 -19.69 -3.83
N ALA A 389 15.79 -20.70 -3.07
CA ALA A 389 15.45 -20.60 -1.65
C ALA A 389 16.64 -20.88 -0.73
N SER A 390 16.62 -20.29 0.47
CA SER A 390 17.57 -20.64 1.53
C SER A 390 17.51 -22.12 1.88
N LEU A 391 18.67 -22.70 2.22
CA LEU A 391 18.81 -24.14 2.54
C LEU A 391 18.05 -24.58 3.80
N SER A 392 17.71 -23.64 4.67
CA SER A 392 16.94 -23.88 5.87
C SER A 392 15.93 -22.76 6.11
N ARG A 393 14.95 -23.05 6.97
CA ARG A 393 13.95 -22.08 7.40
C ARG A 393 14.20 -21.64 8.83
N THR A 394 13.85 -20.40 9.12
CA THR A 394 13.99 -19.82 10.45
C THR A 394 12.66 -19.90 11.21
N PRO A 395 12.61 -20.59 12.37
CA PRO A 395 11.42 -20.65 13.18
C PRO A 395 11.22 -19.34 13.96
N VAL A 396 9.97 -18.89 14.03
CA VAL A 396 9.51 -17.79 14.89
C VAL A 396 8.27 -18.28 15.64
N THR A 397 8.31 -18.20 16.97
CA THR A 397 7.21 -18.64 17.83
C THR A 397 6.32 -17.47 18.21
N LEU A 398 5.02 -17.62 17.96
CA LEU A 398 3.96 -16.80 18.54
C LEU A 398 3.30 -17.57 19.68
N LEU A 399 3.54 -17.16 20.91
CA LEU A 399 2.94 -17.75 22.10
C LEU A 399 1.81 -16.87 22.62
N GLN A 400 0.64 -17.47 22.82
CA GLN A 400 -0.47 -16.80 23.49
C GLN A 400 -0.49 -17.21 24.96
N LEU A 401 -0.45 -16.22 25.84
CA LEU A 401 -0.38 -16.35 27.29
C LEU A 401 -1.78 -16.20 27.90
N PRO A 402 -2.13 -17.02 28.91
CA PRO A 402 -3.44 -16.95 29.54
C PRO A 402 -3.66 -15.58 30.18
N ALA A 403 -4.81 -14.96 29.91
CA ALA A 403 -5.20 -13.70 30.52
C ALA A 403 -6.05 -13.96 31.79
N PRO A 404 -5.99 -13.10 32.82
CA PRO A 404 -6.93 -13.20 33.92
C PRO A 404 -8.36 -12.98 33.42
N VAL A 405 -9.29 -13.86 33.82
CA VAL A 405 -10.70 -13.81 33.41
C VAL A 405 -11.52 -13.17 34.53
N VAL A 406 -12.26 -12.10 34.21
CA VAL A 406 -13.09 -11.37 35.17
C VAL A 406 -14.53 -11.34 34.68
N THR A 407 -15.47 -11.73 35.54
CA THR A 407 -16.91 -11.57 35.30
C THR A 407 -17.31 -10.12 35.51
N ASN A 408 -18.11 -9.55 34.60
CA ASN A 408 -18.58 -8.16 34.63
C ASN A 408 -17.45 -7.15 34.76
N GLN A 409 -16.74 -6.89 33.64
CA GLN A 409 -15.68 -5.88 33.59
C GLN A 409 -16.17 -4.47 33.94
N VAL A 410 -17.47 -4.21 33.86
CA VAL A 410 -18.11 -3.00 34.38
C VAL A 410 -19.19 -3.40 35.39
N GLU A 411 -19.03 -2.98 36.64
CA GLU A 411 -19.96 -3.24 37.74
C GLU A 411 -20.62 -1.93 38.18
N GLN A 412 -21.95 -1.92 38.29
CA GLN A 412 -22.71 -0.78 38.78
C GLN A 412 -22.98 -0.93 40.27
N ARG A 413 -22.71 0.12 41.05
CA ARG A 413 -22.95 0.15 42.50
C ARG A 413 -23.60 1.46 42.88
N ASN A 414 -24.40 1.42 43.94
CA ASN A 414 -24.96 2.63 44.54
C ASN A 414 -24.37 2.82 45.94
N ILE A 415 -24.21 4.07 46.35
CA ILE A 415 -23.77 4.44 47.69
C ILE A 415 -24.63 5.58 48.24
N CYS A 416 -25.10 5.44 49.48
CA CYS A 416 -25.81 6.51 50.17
C CYS A 416 -24.80 7.59 50.61
N ILE A 417 -24.90 8.78 50.01
CA ILE A 417 -23.93 9.87 50.19
C ILE A 417 -23.85 10.25 51.68
N ASN A 418 -22.64 10.28 52.24
CA ASN A 418 -22.34 10.63 53.64
C ASN A 418 -22.99 9.74 54.71
N GLN A 419 -23.52 8.56 54.35
CA GLN A 419 -24.17 7.66 55.30
C GLN A 419 -23.41 6.36 55.52
N GLU A 420 -22.71 5.87 54.49
CA GLU A 420 -22.07 4.56 54.51
C GLU A 420 -20.77 4.55 53.72
N SER A 421 -20.04 3.44 53.84
CA SER A 421 -18.96 3.06 52.96
C SER A 421 -19.26 1.67 52.37
N ILE A 422 -18.85 1.45 51.12
CA ILE A 422 -19.02 0.15 50.46
C ILE A 422 -17.67 -0.42 50.07
N ASP A 423 -17.56 -1.75 50.06
CA ASP A 423 -16.40 -2.46 49.57
C ASP A 423 -16.53 -2.79 48.08
N LEU A 424 -15.47 -2.48 47.33
CA LEU A 424 -15.28 -2.90 45.95
C LEU A 424 -14.28 -4.05 45.92
N ASN A 425 -14.68 -5.19 45.37
CA ASN A 425 -13.84 -6.38 45.31
C ASN A 425 -13.41 -6.66 43.86
N ALA A 426 -12.10 -6.82 43.65
CA ALA A 426 -11.50 -7.05 42.34
C ALA A 426 -12.04 -8.31 41.64
N GLY A 427 -12.51 -9.31 42.41
CA GLY A 427 -13.28 -10.45 41.95
C GLY A 427 -12.46 -11.70 41.61
N ILE A 428 -11.13 -11.61 41.59
CA ILE A 428 -10.22 -12.73 41.32
C ILE A 428 -9.00 -12.71 42.25
N THR A 429 -8.39 -13.88 42.46
CA THR A 429 -7.22 -14.11 43.31
C THR A 429 -6.00 -14.54 42.48
N ASN A 430 -4.83 -14.67 43.10
CA ASN A 430 -3.56 -15.05 42.44
C ASN A 430 -3.09 -14.08 41.34
N VAL A 431 -3.44 -12.81 41.49
CA VAL A 431 -2.99 -11.69 40.65
C VAL A 431 -2.42 -10.59 41.54
N THR A 432 -1.64 -9.68 40.94
CA THR A 432 -1.30 -8.40 41.56
C THR A 432 -2.38 -7.38 41.24
N TYR A 433 -2.63 -6.44 42.15
CA TYR A 433 -3.70 -5.44 42.01
C TYR A 433 -3.08 -4.04 41.95
N LEU A 434 -3.64 -3.20 41.08
CA LEU A 434 -3.39 -1.76 41.08
C LEU A 434 -4.71 -1.03 40.87
N TRP A 435 -5.25 -0.46 41.94
CA TRP A 435 -6.46 0.35 41.90
C TRP A 435 -6.16 1.76 41.38
N SER A 436 -7.17 2.43 40.81
CA SER A 436 -7.10 3.85 40.43
C SER A 436 -6.81 4.78 41.62
N THR A 437 -7.00 4.29 42.85
CA THR A 437 -6.64 4.96 44.10
C THR A 437 -5.18 4.76 44.50
N GLY A 438 -4.43 3.90 43.80
CA GLY A 438 -3.06 3.49 44.13
C GLY A 438 -2.96 2.31 45.09
N ALA A 439 -4.07 1.78 45.60
CA ALA A 439 -4.08 0.60 46.46
C ALA A 439 -3.68 -0.68 45.69
N THR A 440 -3.13 -1.67 46.41
CA THR A 440 -2.67 -2.94 45.82
C THR A 440 -3.28 -4.18 46.50
N THR A 441 -4.39 -4.00 47.20
CA THR A 441 -5.14 -5.05 47.89
C THR A 441 -6.26 -5.63 47.01
N PRO A 442 -6.79 -6.85 47.31
CA PRO A 442 -7.90 -7.44 46.55
C PRO A 442 -9.21 -6.65 46.63
N ASP A 443 -9.37 -5.85 47.67
CA ASP A 443 -10.53 -5.02 47.96
C ASP A 443 -10.11 -3.62 48.39
N ILE A 444 -11.00 -2.65 48.16
CA ILE A 444 -10.91 -1.30 48.70
C ILE A 444 -12.27 -0.88 49.27
N THR A 445 -12.25 -0.12 50.35
CA THR A 445 -13.43 0.54 50.92
C THR A 445 -13.50 1.98 50.43
N ILE A 446 -14.66 2.38 49.90
CA ILE A 446 -14.90 3.73 49.40
C ILE A 446 -16.09 4.39 50.11
N SER A 447 -16.05 5.71 50.24
CA SER A 447 -17.13 6.52 50.82
C SER A 447 -17.73 7.54 49.84
N ASN A 448 -17.16 7.64 48.63
CA ASN A 448 -17.53 8.64 47.64
C ASN A 448 -17.97 7.96 46.34
N ALA A 449 -19.03 8.49 45.73
CA ALA A 449 -19.43 8.14 44.37
C ALA A 449 -18.34 8.51 43.36
N GLY A 450 -18.32 7.82 42.22
CA GLY A 450 -17.33 8.02 41.16
C GLY A 450 -16.97 6.72 40.44
N THR A 451 -16.01 6.84 39.52
CA THR A 451 -15.48 5.70 38.76
C THR A 451 -14.21 5.19 39.43
N TYR A 452 -14.18 3.91 39.76
CA TYR A 452 -13.01 3.22 40.29
C TYR A 452 -12.61 2.11 39.34
N SER A 453 -11.31 1.87 39.16
CA SER A 453 -10.84 0.75 38.37
C SER A 453 -9.73 -0.01 39.09
N VAL A 454 -9.59 -1.28 38.76
CA VAL A 454 -8.48 -2.13 39.23
C VAL A 454 -7.90 -2.87 38.05
N THR A 455 -6.61 -2.67 37.82
CA THR A 455 -5.81 -3.47 36.89
C THR A 455 -5.24 -4.65 37.64
N MET A 456 -5.47 -5.84 37.10
CA MET A 456 -5.07 -7.12 37.69
C MET A 456 -4.11 -7.82 36.75
N THR A 457 -2.92 -8.14 37.24
CA THR A 457 -1.84 -8.76 36.45
C THR A 457 -1.46 -10.12 37.02
N ASN A 458 -1.50 -11.17 36.19
CA ASN A 458 -1.10 -12.52 36.58
C ASN A 458 0.43 -12.73 36.48
N THR A 459 0.89 -13.92 36.86
CA THR A 459 2.31 -14.31 36.81
C THR A 459 2.89 -14.40 35.40
N ALA A 460 2.05 -14.55 34.37
CA ALA A 460 2.46 -14.53 32.96
C ALA A 460 2.65 -13.09 32.43
N GLY A 461 2.37 -12.06 33.24
CA GLY A 461 2.44 -10.64 32.86
C GLY A 461 1.19 -10.12 32.14
N CYS A 462 0.16 -10.94 31.98
CA CYS A 462 -1.09 -10.53 31.34
C CYS A 462 -2.02 -9.82 32.30
N SER A 463 -2.63 -8.74 31.80
CA SER A 463 -3.43 -7.82 32.61
C SER A 463 -4.86 -7.69 32.10
N VAL A 464 -5.80 -7.49 33.02
CA VAL A 464 -7.20 -7.14 32.73
C VAL A 464 -7.63 -6.03 33.68
N THR A 465 -8.53 -5.14 33.23
CA THR A 465 -9.05 -4.05 34.05
C THR A 465 -10.53 -4.25 34.33
N LYS A 466 -10.92 -4.19 35.61
CA LYS A 466 -12.32 -4.12 36.06
C LYS A 466 -12.64 -2.69 36.49
N THR A 467 -13.81 -2.20 36.10
CA THR A 467 -14.30 -0.86 36.40
C THR A 467 -15.58 -0.93 37.23
N PHE A 468 -15.67 -0.08 38.24
CA PHE A 468 -16.84 0.12 39.08
C PHE A 468 -17.39 1.51 38.82
N GLN A 469 -18.68 1.59 38.50
CA GLN A 469 -19.42 2.83 38.33
C GLN A 469 -20.29 3.01 39.57
N VAL A 470 -19.86 3.90 40.47
CA VAL A 470 -20.50 4.09 41.78
C VAL A 470 -21.37 5.35 41.71
N THR A 471 -22.68 5.16 41.73
CA THR A 471 -23.67 6.23 41.71
C THR A 471 -24.04 6.65 43.13
N GLY A 472 -23.95 7.94 43.42
CA GLY A 472 -24.33 8.49 44.71
C GLY A 472 -25.84 8.70 44.81
N ILE A 473 -26.46 8.20 45.88
CA ILE A 473 -27.86 8.46 46.22
C ILE A 473 -27.89 9.57 47.27
N ALA A 474 -28.51 10.70 46.92
CA ALA A 474 -28.70 11.81 47.85
C ALA A 474 -29.78 11.50 48.89
N SER A 475 -29.60 12.01 50.12
CA SER A 475 -30.67 12.04 51.11
C SER A 475 -31.77 13.04 50.69
N PRO A 476 -33.04 12.79 51.02
CA PRO A 476 -34.10 13.74 50.74
C PRO A 476 -33.93 15.02 51.56
N LEU A 477 -34.17 16.16 50.94
CA LEU A 477 -34.22 17.48 51.56
C LEU A 477 -35.69 17.88 51.67
N VAL A 478 -36.30 17.63 52.84
CA VAL A 478 -37.72 17.96 53.06
C VAL A 478 -37.88 19.47 53.16
N ALA A 479 -38.58 20.06 52.20
CA ALA A 479 -38.82 21.50 52.09
C ALA A 479 -39.87 21.96 53.11
N ASN A 480 -40.99 21.23 53.17
CA ASN A 480 -42.13 21.60 53.97
C ASN A 480 -43.00 20.38 54.29
N ILE A 481 -43.75 20.47 55.39
CA ILE A 481 -44.78 19.51 55.76
C ILE A 481 -46.04 20.31 56.10
N THR A 482 -47.15 20.02 55.42
CA THR A 482 -48.39 20.80 55.51
C THR A 482 -49.56 19.93 55.96
N THR A 483 -50.39 20.47 56.85
CA THR A 483 -51.68 19.90 57.22
C THR A 483 -52.80 20.52 56.38
N GLN A 484 -53.61 19.70 55.71
CA GLN A 484 -54.80 20.11 54.96
C GLN A 484 -56.00 19.27 55.37
N GLY A 485 -56.79 19.77 56.32
CA GLY A 485 -57.82 18.97 57.01
C GLY A 485 -57.18 17.75 57.67
N GLU A 486 -57.71 16.57 57.38
CA GLU A 486 -57.17 15.28 57.88
C GLU A 486 -55.95 14.76 57.09
N ASN A 487 -55.41 15.53 56.14
CA ASN A 487 -54.29 15.08 55.30
C ASN A 487 -52.97 15.70 55.75
N ILE A 488 -51.89 14.93 55.69
CA ILE A 488 -50.50 15.38 55.82
C ILE A 488 -49.86 15.29 54.44
N ILE A 489 -49.30 16.41 53.97
CA ILE A 489 -48.60 16.51 52.69
C ILE A 489 -47.13 16.83 52.96
N ILE A 490 -46.22 16.12 52.31
CA ILE A 490 -44.77 16.26 52.48
C ILE A 490 -44.15 16.73 51.17
N ASP A 491 -43.52 17.89 51.19
CA ASP A 491 -42.85 18.47 50.03
C ASP A 491 -41.33 18.25 50.17
N VAL A 492 -40.71 17.65 49.16
CA VAL A 492 -39.25 17.42 49.10
C VAL A 492 -38.66 18.32 48.02
N GLU A 493 -37.62 19.08 48.37
CA GLU A 493 -37.01 20.11 47.51
C GLU A 493 -36.11 19.52 46.42
N ASN A 494 -35.36 18.47 46.76
CA ASN A 494 -34.40 17.85 45.84
C ASN A 494 -35.01 16.69 45.04
N GLU A 495 -34.45 16.48 43.85
CA GLU A 495 -34.85 15.40 42.95
C GLU A 495 -34.49 14.03 43.52
N GLY A 496 -35.38 13.06 43.31
CA GLY A 496 -35.17 11.67 43.68
C GLY A 496 -36.47 10.86 43.68
N THR A 497 -36.34 9.55 43.80
CA THR A 497 -37.45 8.63 44.00
C THR A 497 -37.65 8.39 45.48
N TRP A 498 -38.62 9.10 46.06
CA TRP A 498 -38.85 9.12 47.50
C TRP A 498 -39.97 8.19 47.93
N GLU A 499 -39.82 7.64 49.13
CA GLU A 499 -40.87 6.96 49.85
C GLU A 499 -41.00 7.52 51.28
N TYR A 500 -42.23 7.50 51.78
CA TYR A 500 -42.67 8.24 52.96
C TYR A 500 -43.29 7.27 53.98
N SER A 501 -43.07 7.51 55.27
CA SER A 501 -43.72 6.75 56.35
C SER A 501 -44.07 7.65 57.53
N LEU A 502 -45.12 7.28 58.29
CA LEU A 502 -45.46 7.88 59.58
C LEU A 502 -45.09 6.99 60.78
N ASN A 503 -44.61 5.76 60.53
CA ASN A 503 -44.31 4.77 61.58
C ASN A 503 -42.91 4.14 61.46
N GLY A 504 -42.17 4.46 60.40
CA GLY A 504 -40.80 4.00 60.17
C GLY A 504 -40.68 2.58 59.60
N SER A 505 -41.79 1.83 59.49
CA SER A 505 -41.80 0.42 59.06
C SER A 505 -42.52 0.19 57.74
N ILE A 506 -43.60 0.95 57.46
CA ILE A 506 -44.37 0.83 56.22
C ILE A 506 -44.20 2.12 55.43
N TYR A 507 -43.70 2.02 54.20
CA TYR A 507 -43.42 3.15 53.32
C TYR A 507 -44.38 3.17 52.13
N TYR A 508 -44.71 4.38 51.69
CA TYR A 508 -45.59 4.65 50.56
C TYR A 508 -44.88 5.59 49.59
N THR A 509 -45.14 5.47 48.29
CA THR A 509 -44.54 6.34 47.25
C THR A 509 -45.26 7.68 47.07
N GLN A 510 -46.40 7.85 47.72
CA GLN A 510 -47.19 9.08 47.65
C GLN A 510 -46.79 10.02 48.80
N PRO A 511 -46.57 11.32 48.54
CA PRO A 511 -46.22 12.31 49.55
C PRO A 511 -47.41 12.75 50.41
N ILE A 512 -48.54 12.02 50.37
CA ILE A 512 -49.79 12.41 51.02
C ILE A 512 -50.31 11.26 51.87
N PHE A 513 -50.46 11.51 53.17
CA PHE A 513 -51.16 10.62 54.09
C PHE A 513 -52.56 11.16 54.34
N ARG A 514 -53.58 10.39 53.96
CA ARG A 514 -54.99 10.81 54.06
C ARG A 514 -55.64 10.30 55.34
N ASN A 515 -56.62 11.04 55.85
CA ASN A 515 -57.47 10.67 57.00
C ASN A 515 -56.64 10.32 58.24
N GLN A 516 -55.65 11.15 58.56
CA GLN A 516 -54.78 10.97 59.70
C GLN A 516 -55.39 11.64 60.93
N PRO A 517 -55.46 10.95 62.08
CA PRO A 517 -55.85 11.59 63.34
C PRO A 517 -54.79 12.62 63.73
N GLY A 518 -55.19 13.66 64.44
CA GLY A 518 -54.29 14.70 64.93
C GLY A 518 -53.25 14.19 65.92
N GLY A 519 -52.38 15.09 66.35
CA GLY A 519 -51.31 14.83 67.32
C GLY A 519 -49.91 14.77 66.70
N ILE A 520 -48.96 14.26 67.47
CA ILE A 520 -47.55 14.21 67.09
C ILE A 520 -47.31 13.01 66.16
N LYS A 521 -46.74 13.26 64.99
CA LYS A 521 -46.32 12.25 64.00
C LYS A 521 -44.81 12.29 63.85
N THR A 522 -44.22 11.15 63.48
CA THR A 522 -42.82 11.07 63.07
C THR A 522 -42.80 10.73 61.60
N ILE A 523 -42.35 11.68 60.78
CA ILE A 523 -42.26 11.51 59.34
C ILE A 523 -40.88 10.96 59.00
N PHE A 524 -40.87 9.91 58.18
CA PHE A 524 -39.67 9.31 57.61
C PHE A 524 -39.73 9.51 56.10
N VAL A 525 -38.68 10.09 55.53
CA VAL A 525 -38.53 10.22 54.07
C VAL A 525 -37.21 9.58 53.68
N ARG A 526 -37.22 8.65 52.72
CA ARG A 526 -36.00 8.04 52.18
C ARG A 526 -36.09 7.80 50.68
N ASN A 527 -34.95 7.54 50.06
CA ASN A 527 -34.92 7.07 48.68
C ASN A 527 -35.38 5.60 48.61
N THR A 528 -36.06 5.22 47.53
CA THR A 528 -36.47 3.83 47.23
C THR A 528 -35.32 2.83 47.19
N SER A 529 -34.08 3.30 46.98
CA SER A 529 -32.86 2.47 47.02
C SER A 529 -32.44 2.06 48.44
N GLY A 530 -33.16 2.46 49.48
CA GLY A 530 -32.99 1.92 50.84
C GLY A 530 -32.00 2.65 51.73
N CYS A 531 -31.55 3.86 51.35
CA CYS A 531 -30.75 4.73 52.22
C CYS A 531 -31.47 5.06 53.54
N LEU A 532 -30.70 5.44 54.57
CA LEU A 532 -31.27 5.79 55.87
C LEU A 532 -32.24 6.98 55.72
N PRO A 533 -33.43 6.92 56.34
CA PRO A 533 -34.42 7.98 56.23
C PRO A 533 -34.01 9.25 56.96
N VAL A 534 -34.45 10.38 56.42
CA VAL A 534 -34.56 11.64 57.17
C VAL A 534 -35.80 11.53 58.06
N ILE A 535 -35.62 11.83 59.35
CA ILE A 535 -36.63 11.65 60.39
C ILE A 535 -37.01 13.01 60.96
N ILE A 536 -38.29 13.38 60.87
CA ILE A 536 -38.80 14.69 61.26
C ILE A 536 -40.03 14.53 62.16
N PRO A 537 -40.01 15.00 63.42
CA PRO A 537 -41.23 15.11 64.21
C PRO A 537 -42.13 16.23 63.66
N TYR A 538 -43.43 15.99 63.56
CA TYR A 538 -44.40 16.93 63.01
C TYR A 538 -45.72 16.93 63.79
N TYR A 539 -46.26 18.12 64.06
CA TYR A 539 -47.54 18.30 64.74
C TYR A 539 -48.67 18.40 63.71
N HIS A 540 -49.52 17.38 63.65
CA HIS A 540 -50.70 17.39 62.79
C HIS A 540 -51.92 17.94 63.54
N TYR A 541 -52.24 19.21 63.26
CA TYR A 541 -53.40 19.89 63.84
C TYR A 541 -54.65 19.62 63.00
N ASN A 542 -55.32 18.50 63.26
CA ASN A 542 -56.60 18.19 62.63
C ASN A 542 -57.72 19.02 63.32
N ILE A 543 -57.96 20.23 62.80
CA ILE A 543 -59.01 21.11 63.31
C ILE A 543 -60.25 20.92 62.42
N PRO A 544 -61.42 20.56 63.00
CA PRO A 544 -62.66 20.45 62.24
C PRO A 544 -62.96 21.72 61.45
N THR A 545 -63.53 21.58 60.26
CA THR A 545 -63.93 22.71 59.41
C THR A 545 -65.43 23.03 59.50
N TYR A 546 -66.23 22.10 60.03
CA TYR A 546 -67.63 22.33 60.36
C TYR A 546 -68.07 21.45 61.55
N PHE A 547 -69.23 21.78 62.12
CA PHE A 547 -69.94 20.97 63.09
C PHE A 547 -71.46 21.20 62.97
N THR A 548 -72.27 20.21 63.34
CA THR A 548 -73.72 20.14 63.16
C THR A 548 -74.41 19.86 64.50
N PRO A 549 -74.72 20.87 65.33
CA PRO A 549 -75.34 20.67 66.63
C PRO A 549 -76.85 20.34 66.51
N ASN A 550 -77.16 19.16 65.97
CA ASN A 550 -78.51 18.65 65.72
C ASN A 550 -78.92 17.50 66.67
N ASP A 551 -78.06 17.15 67.62
CA ASP A 551 -78.22 16.09 68.62
C ASP A 551 -78.33 14.67 68.01
N ASP A 552 -77.74 14.44 66.83
CA ASP A 552 -77.70 13.10 66.20
C ASP A 552 -76.50 12.23 66.66
N GLY A 553 -75.62 12.80 67.48
CA GLY A 553 -74.41 12.16 67.99
C GLY A 553 -73.19 12.32 67.09
N ILE A 554 -73.31 12.98 65.94
CA ILE A 554 -72.27 13.14 64.92
C ILE A 554 -71.95 14.62 64.75
N ASN A 555 -70.70 15.00 65.02
CA ASN A 555 -70.21 16.38 64.88
C ASN A 555 -71.06 17.43 65.64
N ASP A 556 -71.71 17.07 66.74
CA ASP A 556 -72.53 18.00 67.53
C ASP A 556 -71.73 19.12 68.21
N TYR A 557 -70.42 18.90 68.39
CA TYR A 557 -69.55 19.80 69.12
C TYR A 557 -68.34 20.20 68.29
N PHE A 558 -68.02 21.49 68.29
CA PHE A 558 -66.69 21.95 67.96
C PHE A 558 -65.75 21.69 69.15
N LEU A 559 -64.77 20.84 68.92
CA LEU A 559 -63.72 20.48 69.88
C LEU A 559 -62.41 20.24 69.10
N LEU A 560 -61.31 20.14 69.82
CA LEU A 560 -60.03 19.72 69.26
C LEU A 560 -59.81 18.24 69.62
N PRO A 561 -60.03 17.28 68.71
CA PRO A 561 -60.13 15.86 69.06
C PRO A 561 -58.89 15.30 69.76
N ASP A 562 -57.74 15.86 69.42
CA ASP A 562 -56.42 15.35 69.79
C ASP A 562 -55.69 16.31 70.75
N ALA A 563 -56.43 17.15 71.48
CA ALA A 563 -55.87 18.18 72.36
C ALA A 563 -54.97 17.64 73.49
N THR A 564 -55.11 16.36 73.83
CA THR A 564 -54.33 15.66 74.87
C THR A 564 -52.89 15.35 74.46
N TYR A 565 -52.57 15.42 73.16
CA TYR A 565 -51.21 15.21 72.66
C TYR A 565 -50.33 16.47 72.69
N PHE A 566 -50.89 17.60 73.12
CA PHE A 566 -50.19 18.87 73.21
C PHE A 566 -49.96 19.23 74.68
N ASP A 567 -48.79 19.80 75.01
CA ASP A 567 -48.45 20.17 76.39
C ASP A 567 -49.40 21.27 76.90
N THR A 568 -49.79 22.18 76.01
CA THR A 568 -50.73 23.27 76.25
C THR A 568 -51.64 23.48 75.05
N SER A 569 -52.94 23.65 75.28
CA SER A 569 -53.89 24.06 74.25
C SER A 569 -54.98 24.97 74.82
N PHE A 570 -55.28 26.07 74.11
CA PHE A 570 -56.37 26.99 74.48
C PHE A 570 -57.12 27.43 73.22
N ILE A 571 -58.44 27.33 73.24
CA ILE A 571 -59.32 27.63 72.10
C ILE A 571 -60.18 28.84 72.45
N GLN A 572 -60.30 29.76 71.49
CA GLN A 572 -61.22 30.88 71.54
C GLN A 572 -62.02 30.92 70.23
N VAL A 573 -63.33 31.07 70.33
CA VAL A 573 -64.26 31.15 69.20
C VAL A 573 -64.96 32.51 69.21
N PHE A 574 -65.04 33.15 68.06
CA PHE A 574 -65.56 34.48 67.86
C PHE A 574 -66.62 34.50 66.74
N ASN A 575 -67.59 35.40 66.84
CA ASN A 575 -68.51 35.64 65.73
C ASN A 575 -67.89 36.59 64.68
N ARG A 576 -68.62 36.86 63.59
CA ARG A 576 -68.20 37.75 62.49
C ARG A 576 -67.84 39.19 62.87
N TYR A 577 -68.23 39.63 64.07
CA TYR A 577 -67.92 40.97 64.58
C TYR A 577 -66.76 40.97 65.59
N GLY A 578 -66.07 39.84 65.75
CA GLY A 578 -64.96 39.68 66.70
C GLY A 578 -65.40 39.54 68.16
N LYS A 579 -66.69 39.32 68.44
CA LYS A 579 -67.17 39.07 69.79
C LYS A 579 -66.83 37.63 70.20
N LEU A 580 -66.17 37.47 71.35
CA LEU A 580 -65.88 36.16 71.95
C LEU A 580 -67.20 35.44 72.29
N ILE A 581 -67.35 34.23 71.76
CA ILE A 581 -68.52 33.36 71.89
C ILE A 581 -68.25 32.23 72.88
N ALA A 582 -67.12 31.55 72.72
CA ALA A 582 -66.71 30.46 73.59
C ALA A 582 -65.19 30.48 73.77
N SER A 583 -64.70 30.03 74.93
CA SER A 583 -63.27 29.80 75.14
C SER A 583 -63.02 28.75 76.21
N GLY A 584 -61.90 28.04 76.11
CA GLY A 584 -61.50 27.09 77.14
C GLY A 584 -60.19 26.37 76.84
N ASN A 585 -59.75 25.56 77.80
CA ASN A 585 -58.60 24.68 77.62
C ASN A 585 -58.93 23.60 76.58
N GLY A 586 -58.06 23.39 75.60
CA GLY A 586 -58.36 22.51 74.46
C GLY A 586 -58.73 21.08 74.86
N THR A 587 -58.18 20.54 75.96
CA THR A 587 -58.48 19.17 76.42
C THR A 587 -59.90 18.99 76.97
N THR A 588 -60.53 20.07 77.42
CA THR A 588 -61.88 20.05 78.01
C THR A 588 -62.88 20.93 77.26
N PHE A 589 -62.42 21.63 76.22
CA PHE A 589 -63.24 22.54 75.44
C PHE A 589 -64.17 21.77 74.50
N THR A 590 -65.46 22.03 74.64
CA THR A 590 -66.49 21.65 73.69
C THR A 590 -67.42 22.84 73.48
N TRP A 591 -67.88 23.03 72.24
CA TRP A 591 -68.86 24.08 71.92
C TRP A 591 -69.97 23.50 71.05
N ASP A 592 -71.20 23.57 71.56
CA ASP A 592 -72.43 23.03 70.97
C ASP A 592 -73.16 24.04 70.05
N GLY A 593 -72.48 25.12 69.65
CA GLY A 593 -73.07 26.16 68.82
C GLY A 593 -74.00 27.12 69.56
N ARG A 594 -74.12 27.03 70.89
CA ARG A 594 -74.94 27.97 71.68
C ARG A 594 -74.12 29.12 72.24
N PHE A 595 -74.78 30.26 72.45
CA PHE A 595 -74.28 31.39 73.22
C PHE A 595 -75.37 31.85 74.20
N ASN A 596 -75.07 31.86 75.50
CA ASN A 596 -76.05 32.12 76.57
C ASN A 596 -77.31 31.25 76.46
N GLY A 597 -77.13 29.95 76.16
CA GLY A 597 -78.21 28.95 76.06
C GLY A 597 -79.03 29.00 74.77
N LYS A 598 -78.80 29.97 73.88
CA LYS A 598 -79.50 30.07 72.58
C LYS A 598 -78.61 29.57 71.46
N LEU A 599 -79.18 28.74 70.59
CA LEU A 599 -78.52 28.29 69.37
C LEU A 599 -78.21 29.49 68.48
N LEU A 600 -76.96 29.57 68.05
CA LEU A 600 -76.52 30.62 67.14
C LEU A 600 -76.87 30.24 65.68
N PRO A 601 -77.05 31.23 64.78
CA PRO A 601 -77.41 30.96 63.40
C PRO A 601 -76.31 30.16 62.67
N PRO A 602 -76.68 29.36 61.63
CA PRO A 602 -75.72 28.81 60.69
C PRO A 602 -74.89 29.94 60.08
N ASP A 603 -73.59 29.90 60.34
CA ASP A 603 -72.63 30.94 59.95
C ASP A 603 -71.21 30.41 60.14
N ASP A 604 -70.23 31.14 59.62
CA ASP A 604 -68.83 30.92 59.98
C ASP A 604 -68.51 31.63 61.30
N TYR A 605 -67.76 30.92 62.14
CA TYR A 605 -67.20 31.42 63.40
C TYR A 605 -65.69 31.34 63.32
N TRP A 606 -65.00 32.38 63.76
CA TRP A 606 -63.54 32.44 63.71
C TRP A 606 -62.97 31.86 64.98
N TYR A 607 -61.91 31.06 64.87
CA TYR A 607 -61.18 30.58 66.03
C TYR A 607 -59.78 31.15 66.09
N VAL A 608 -59.29 31.27 67.31
CA VAL A 608 -57.87 31.38 67.64
C VAL A 608 -57.56 30.21 68.57
N ILE A 609 -56.63 29.36 68.16
CA ILE A 609 -56.14 28.25 68.96
C ILE A 609 -54.66 28.48 69.26
N GLU A 610 -54.28 28.47 70.52
CA GLU A 610 -52.89 28.50 70.96
C GLU A 610 -52.49 27.09 71.39
N ILE A 611 -51.51 26.49 70.71
CA ILE A 611 -50.99 25.15 71.00
C ILE A 611 -49.47 25.24 71.14
N ASP A 612 -48.92 24.87 72.29
CA ASP A 612 -47.47 24.81 72.55
C ASP A 612 -46.72 26.07 72.07
N ASN A 613 -47.29 27.24 72.38
CA ASN A 613 -46.86 28.60 71.97
C ASN A 613 -47.03 28.95 70.47
N LYS A 614 -47.68 28.11 69.68
CA LYS A 614 -48.07 28.39 68.29
C LYS A 614 -49.51 28.87 68.23
N ARG A 615 -49.73 30.02 67.60
CA ARG A 615 -51.06 30.56 67.34
C ARG A 615 -51.56 30.10 65.97
N ILE A 616 -52.70 29.42 65.95
CA ILE A 616 -53.41 28.98 64.76
C ILE A 616 -54.73 29.76 64.69
N THR A 617 -55.04 30.32 63.53
CA THR A 617 -56.27 31.07 63.32
C THR A 617 -56.99 30.52 62.11
N GLY A 618 -58.31 30.45 62.17
CA GLY A 618 -59.14 29.95 61.08
C GLY A 618 -60.61 30.22 61.33
N HIS A 619 -61.47 29.54 60.60
CA HIS A 619 -62.90 29.53 60.85
C HIS A 619 -63.46 28.10 60.89
N ILE A 620 -64.59 27.95 61.56
CA ILE A 620 -65.41 26.75 61.67
C ILE A 620 -66.83 27.13 61.25
N SER A 621 -67.42 26.35 60.34
CA SER A 621 -68.81 26.55 59.94
C SER A 621 -69.76 25.83 60.91
N LEU A 622 -70.71 26.57 61.51
CA LEU A 622 -71.86 25.97 62.20
C LEU A 622 -72.93 25.70 61.15
N LEU A 623 -73.33 24.44 60.99
CA LEU A 623 -74.37 24.01 60.05
C LEU A 623 -75.56 23.43 60.85
N LEU A 624 -76.79 23.59 60.36
CA LEU A 624 -78.00 23.03 61.00
C LEU A 624 -78.67 21.98 60.14
#